data_AF-A0A0D6P7N0-F1
#
_entry.id   AF-A0A0D6P7N0-F1
#
_cell.length_a   1.000
_cell.length_b   1.000
_cell.length_c   1.000
_cell.angle_alpha   90.00
_cell.angle_beta   90.00
_cell.angle_gamma   90.00
#
_symmetry.space_group_name_H-M   'P 1'
#
loop_
_entity.id
_entity.type
_entity.pdbx_description
1 polymer ?
#
loop_
_entity_poly.entity_id
_entity_poly.type
_entity_poly.pdbx_seq_one_letter_code
_entity_poly.pdbx_strand_id
1 'polypeptide(L)'
;MRRGGGGARPAPGQGSTIVDLSIRNAPAEIVQGLQSRAAANHRTVEAELLAIVTEAVSPPLRSSPAEVLRKARTLGLPVVSESTGLIRADRDRRQGR
;
A
#
# COMPACT_ATOMS: atom_id res chain seq x y z
N MET A 1 -32.71 35.97 31.82
CA MET A 1 -32.83 35.04 30.69
C MET A 1 -31.44 34.87 30.07
N ARG A 2 -30.82 33.70 30.21
CA ARG A 2 -29.47 33.39 29.71
C ARG A 2 -29.60 32.72 28.34
N ARG A 3 -29.04 33.29 27.27
CA ARG A 3 -28.81 32.56 26.01
C ARG A 3 -27.32 32.24 25.92
N GLY A 4 -27.04 30.94 25.94
CA GLY A 4 -25.70 30.36 25.98
C GLY A 4 -24.97 30.47 24.65
N GLY A 5 -23.64 30.34 24.76
CA GLY A 5 -22.69 30.51 23.68
C GLY A 5 -22.79 29.41 22.62
N GLY A 6 -22.83 29.85 21.36
CA GLY A 6 -22.47 29.02 20.21
C GLY A 6 -20.96 28.95 20.10
N GLY A 7 -20.32 28.15 20.95
CA GLY A 7 -18.93 27.76 20.76
C GLY A 7 -18.83 26.90 19.51
N ALA A 8 -18.09 27.38 18.52
CA ALA A 8 -17.77 26.65 17.30
C ALA A 8 -17.27 25.23 17.66
N ARG A 9 -17.88 24.21 17.06
CA ARG A 9 -17.40 22.83 17.14
C ARG A 9 -16.05 22.77 16.43
N PRO A 10 -14.92 22.50 17.11
CA PRO A 10 -13.68 22.24 16.39
C PRO A 10 -13.86 20.96 15.57
N ALA A 11 -13.56 21.05 14.27
CA ALA A 11 -13.44 19.89 13.40
C ALA A 11 -12.33 18.95 13.96
N PRO A 12 -12.51 17.62 13.92
CA PRO A 12 -11.49 16.71 14.41
C PRO A 12 -10.21 16.88 13.60
N GLY A 13 -9.13 17.25 14.31
CA GLY A 13 -7.82 17.45 13.74
C GLY A 13 -7.29 16.19 13.10
N GLN A 14 -6.76 16.35 11.90
CA GLN A 14 -5.68 15.53 11.37
C GLN A 14 -4.60 16.51 10.93
N GLY A 15 -3.93 17.12 11.91
CA GLY A 15 -2.59 17.60 11.65
C GLY A 15 -1.78 16.36 11.25
N SER A 16 -1.13 16.40 10.10
CA SER A 16 -0.11 15.44 9.74
C SER A 16 1.02 15.57 10.77
N THR A 17 0.88 14.91 11.91
CA THR A 17 1.92 14.92 12.93
C THR A 17 3.01 14.01 12.41
N ILE A 18 4.06 14.61 11.87
CA ILE A 18 5.34 13.96 11.67
C ILE A 18 5.78 13.51 13.07
N VAL A 19 5.96 12.21 13.26
CA VAL A 19 6.40 11.61 14.52
C VAL A 19 7.76 10.98 14.28
N ASP A 20 8.74 11.38 15.09
CA ASP A 20 10.06 10.76 15.07
C ASP A 20 10.03 9.44 15.86
N LEU A 21 10.50 8.36 15.23
CA LEU A 21 10.67 7.05 15.87
C LEU A 21 12.13 6.85 16.24
N SER A 22 12.40 6.55 17.52
CA SER A 22 13.73 6.14 17.97
C SER A 22 13.69 4.74 18.56
N ILE A 23 14.69 3.92 18.22
CA ILE A 23 14.88 2.58 18.78
C ILE A 23 16.08 2.64 19.71
N ARG A 24 15.88 2.37 21.00
CA ARG A 24 16.96 2.28 21.99
C ARG A 24 17.54 0.86 22.02
N ASN A 25 18.85 0.76 22.23
CA ASN A 25 19.58 -0.51 22.38
C ASN A 25 19.43 -1.46 21.19
N ALA A 26 19.51 -0.94 19.96
CA ALA A 26 19.52 -1.78 18.77
C ALA A 26 20.83 -2.60 18.70
N PRO A 27 20.77 -3.94 18.56
CA PRO A 27 21.96 -4.75 18.38
C PRO A 27 22.74 -4.34 17.12
N ALA A 28 24.07 -4.29 17.21
CA ALA A 28 24.92 -3.81 16.11
C ALA A 28 24.73 -4.62 14.82
N GLU A 29 24.55 -5.92 14.93
CA GLU A 29 24.26 -6.83 13.81
C GLU A 29 22.97 -6.48 13.07
N ILE A 30 21.92 -6.06 13.78
CA ILE A 30 20.65 -5.64 13.17
C ILE A 30 20.83 -4.33 12.42
N VAL A 31 21.56 -3.37 13.00
CA VAL A 31 21.85 -2.08 12.35
C VAL A 31 22.68 -2.29 11.08
N GLN A 32 23.68 -3.17 11.13
CA GLN A 32 24.48 -3.53 9.96
C GLN A 32 23.63 -4.19 8.86
N GLY A 33 22.79 -5.16 9.24
CA GLY A 33 21.87 -5.79 8.29
C GLY A 33 20.93 -4.79 7.62
N LEU A 34 20.42 -3.82 8.39
CA LEU A 34 19.56 -2.76 7.85
C LEU A 34 20.33 -1.83 6.90
N GLN A 35 21.57 -1.48 7.22
CA GLN A 35 22.44 -0.69 6.32
C GLN A 35 22.72 -1.42 5.01
N SER A 36 23.07 -2.70 5.06
CA SER A 36 23.30 -3.51 3.85
C SER A 36 22.04 -3.60 3.00
N ARG A 37 20.87 -3.81 3.62
CA ARG A 37 19.59 -3.84 2.92
C ARG A 37 19.24 -2.49 2.30
N ALA A 38 19.47 -1.39 3.01
CA ALA A 38 19.24 -0.04 2.50
C ALA A 38 20.14 0.27 1.28
N ALA A 39 21.43 -0.10 1.36
CA ALA A 39 22.38 0.04 0.25
C ALA A 39 21.94 -0.75 -0.99
N ALA A 40 21.48 -2.00 -0.81
CA ALA A 40 20.99 -2.84 -1.89
C ALA A 40 19.71 -2.29 -2.55
N ASN A 41 18.86 -1.60 -1.79
CA ASN A 41 17.63 -0.98 -2.29
C ASN A 41 17.83 0.49 -2.72
N HIS A 42 19.07 0.99 -2.74
CA HIS A 42 19.41 2.38 -3.05
C HIS A 42 18.65 3.42 -2.19
N ARG A 43 18.47 3.11 -0.91
CA ARG A 43 17.74 3.94 0.06
C ARG A 43 18.62 4.33 1.23
N THR A 44 18.22 5.37 1.94
CA THR A 44 18.78 5.66 3.27
C THR A 44 18.27 4.63 4.29
N VAL A 45 19.00 4.46 5.39
CA VAL A 45 18.60 3.55 6.48
C VAL A 45 17.22 3.92 7.04
N GLU A 46 16.96 5.22 7.18
CA GLU A 46 15.67 5.74 7.63
C GLU A 46 14.54 5.40 6.65
N ALA A 47 14.76 5.62 5.35
CA ALA A 47 13.77 5.27 4.32
C ALA A 47 13.50 3.76 4.25
N GLU A 48 14.53 2.94 4.47
CA GLU A 48 14.36 1.49 4.51
C GLU A 48 13.61 1.01 5.75
N LEU A 49 13.89 1.60 6.92
CA LEU A 49 13.14 1.32 8.14
C LEU A 49 11.67 1.69 7.97
N LEU A 50 11.40 2.87 7.38
CA LEU A 50 10.04 3.30 7.07
C LEU A 50 9.35 2.34 6.10
N ALA A 51 10.06 1.85 5.07
CA ALA A 51 9.52 0.87 4.13
C ALA A 51 9.15 -0.45 4.81
N ILE A 52 10.02 -0.98 5.67
CA ILE A 52 9.77 -2.22 6.43
C ILE A 52 8.55 -2.05 7.36
N VAL A 53 8.50 -0.94 8.10
CA VAL A 53 7.38 -0.67 9.01
C VAL A 53 6.09 -0.50 8.21
N THR A 54 6.13 0.22 7.09
CA THR A 54 4.99 0.40 6.19
C THR A 54 4.47 -0.94 5.69
N GLU A 55 5.36 -1.84 5.26
CA GLU A 55 4.99 -3.18 4.81
C GLU A 55 4.39 -4.02 5.95
N ALA A 56 4.98 -3.97 7.15
CA ALA A 56 4.52 -4.73 8.31
C ALA A 56 3.14 -4.28 8.82
N VAL A 57 2.82 -2.98 8.74
CA VAL A 57 1.53 -2.43 9.15
C VAL A 57 0.51 -2.39 8.01
N SER A 58 0.98 -2.49 6.76
CA SER A 58 0.08 -2.61 5.62
C SER A 58 -0.66 -3.93 5.75
N PRO A 59 -2.00 -3.94 5.78
CA PRO A 59 -2.74 -5.18 5.75
C PRO A 59 -2.25 -5.96 4.53
N PRO A 60 -1.95 -7.26 4.67
CA PRO A 60 -1.50 -8.05 3.53
C PRO A 60 -2.53 -7.83 2.43
N LEU A 61 -2.05 -7.53 1.22
CA LEU A 61 -2.86 -7.42 0.00
C LEU A 61 -3.45 -8.81 -0.33
N ARG A 62 -4.22 -9.39 0.58
CA ARG A 62 -5.17 -10.47 0.33
C ARG A 62 -6.41 -9.85 -0.29
N SER A 63 -6.25 -8.99 -1.28
CA SER A 63 -7.36 -8.78 -2.20
C SER A 63 -7.34 -10.01 -3.08
N SER A 64 -8.28 -10.93 -2.86
CA SER A 64 -8.43 -12.03 -3.82
C SER A 64 -8.64 -11.41 -5.22
N PRO A 65 -8.31 -12.10 -6.32
CA PRO A 65 -8.55 -11.58 -7.67
C PRO A 65 -9.98 -11.05 -7.88
N ALA A 66 -10.96 -11.64 -7.18
CA ALA A 66 -12.35 -11.18 -7.17
C ALA A 66 -12.54 -9.80 -6.50
N GLU A 67 -11.78 -9.49 -5.46
CA GLU A 67 -11.84 -8.21 -4.75
C GLU A 67 -11.15 -7.09 -5.51
N VAL A 68 -10.02 -7.40 -6.17
CA VAL A 68 -9.37 -6.49 -7.11
C VAL A 68 -10.32 -6.16 -8.25
N LEU A 69 -10.97 -7.18 -8.83
CA LEU A 69 -11.96 -7.00 -9.89
C LEU A 69 -13.18 -6.19 -9.43
N ARG A 70 -13.68 -6.44 -8.22
CA ARG A 70 -14.78 -5.67 -7.63
C ARG A 70 -14.40 -4.21 -7.46
N LYS A 71 -13.20 -3.92 -6.94
CA LYS A 71 -12.70 -2.56 -6.75
C LYS A 71 -12.47 -1.83 -8.08
N ALA A 72 -11.91 -2.52 -9.08
CA ALA A 72 -11.74 -1.99 -10.43
C ALA A 72 -13.08 -1.59 -11.07
N ARG A 73 -14.12 -2.41 -10.90
CA ARG A 73 -15.49 -2.10 -11.35
C ARG A 73 -16.08 -0.89 -10.64
N THR A 74 -15.88 -0.77 -9.31
CA THR A 74 -16.35 0.39 -8.54
C THR A 74 -15.67 1.69 -8.98
N LEU A 75 -14.40 1.62 -9.40
CA LEU A 75 -13.64 2.76 -9.91
C LEU A 75 -13.95 3.08 -11.40
N GLY A 76 -14.86 2.34 -12.04
CA GLY A 76 -15.21 2.55 -13.44
C GLY A 76 -14.08 2.20 -14.42
N LEU A 77 -13.09 1.44 -13.98
CA LEU A 77 -11.99 1.04 -14.85
C LEU A 77 -12.50 0.01 -15.87
N PRO A 78 -12.19 0.19 -17.17
CA PRO A 78 -12.60 -0.75 -18.19
C PRO A 78 -11.91 -2.10 -17.96
N VAL A 79 -12.70 -3.12 -17.64
CA VAL A 79 -12.22 -4.51 -17.57
C VAL A 79 -12.41 -5.12 -18.95
N VAL A 80 -11.37 -5.05 -19.77
CA VAL A 80 -11.43 -5.55 -21.15
C VAL A 80 -11.24 -7.07 -21.13
N SER A 81 -12.27 -7.82 -21.56
CA SER A 81 -12.24 -9.30 -21.64
C SER A 81 -11.57 -9.81 -22.93
N GLU A 82 -10.75 -9.00 -23.59
CA GLU A 82 -10.08 -9.33 -24.86
C GLU A 82 -9.10 -10.49 -24.72
N SER A 83 -8.47 -10.63 -23.54
CA SER A 83 -7.51 -11.70 -23.28
C SER A 83 -8.12 -13.09 -23.51
N THR A 84 -9.38 -13.30 -23.15
CA THR A 84 -10.06 -14.59 -23.38
C THR A 84 -10.31 -14.87 -24.86
N GLY A 85 -10.60 -13.84 -25.66
CA GLY A 85 -10.77 -13.95 -27.10
C GLY A 85 -9.44 -14.26 -27.80
N LEU A 86 -8.37 -13.60 -27.39
CA LEU A 86 -7.02 -13.83 -27.91
C LEU A 86 -6.53 -15.26 -27.61
N ILE A 87 -6.76 -15.76 -26.39
CA ILE A 87 -6.39 -17.13 -26.00
C ILE A 87 -7.18 -18.18 -26.80
N ARG A 88 -8.48 -17.95 -27.03
CA ARG A 88 -9.29 -18.86 -27.86
C ARG A 88 -8.81 -18.84 -29.32
N ALA A 89 -8.59 -17.66 -29.88
CA ALA A 89 -8.11 -17.53 -31.25
C ALA A 89 -6.71 -18.13 -31.46
N ASP A 90 -5.81 -18.06 -30.47
CA ASP A 90 -4.51 -18.75 -30.54
C ASP A 90 -4.66 -20.28 -30.45
N ARG A 91 -5.55 -20.76 -29.57
CA ARG A 91 -5.87 -22.19 -29.43
C ARG A 91 -6.47 -22.76 -30.72
N ASP A 92 -7.46 -22.09 -31.28
CA ASP A 92 -8.16 -22.56 -32.47
C ASP A 92 -7.22 -22.61 -33.69
N ARG A 93 -6.27 -21.67 -33.78
CA ARG A 93 -5.18 -21.70 -34.79
C ARG A 93 -4.22 -22.89 -34.61
N ARG A 94 -4.00 -23.35 -33.38
CA ARG A 94 -3.17 -24.53 -33.09
C ARG A 94 -3.91 -25.85 -33.25
N GLN A 95 -5.24 -25.85 -33.15
CA GLN A 95 -6.08 -27.04 -33.20
C GLN A 95 -6.74 -27.27 -34.58
N GLY A 96 -6.76 -26.27 -35.46
CA GLY A 96 -7.22 -26.39 -36.84
C GLY A 96 -6.13 -26.94 -37.78
N ARG A 97 -6.26 -28.23 -38.14
CA ARG A 97 -5.68 -28.84 -39.35
C ARG A 97 -6.75 -28.90 -40.42
#